data_AF-A0A292SKG3-F1
#
_entry.id   AF-A0A292SKG3-F1
#
_cell.length_a   1.000
_cell.length_b   1.000
_cell.length_c   1.000
_cell.angle_alpha   90.00
_cell.angle_beta   90.00
_cell.angle_gamma   90.00
#
_symmetry.space_group_name_H-M   'P 1'
#
loop_
_entity.id
_entity.type
_entity.pdbx_description
1 polymer ?
#
loop_
_entity_poly.entity_id
_entity_poly.type
_entity_poly.pdbx_seq_one_letter_code
_entity_poly.pdbx_strand_id
1 'polypeptide(L)'
;DKPQLAVDYLKSANLPVVIRTDESLSGRDRLVCTTFITAKTFTEDLFCRDEKKVIFEDYAYGHEFTFYVVTDGYQAIPLTSVANYKFMEDGDGGILTDGIGAFAPDYKISKDIEASVMKNVVNNILQALQKRETPYMGILGVDCVLNEDNKFVTLEFRPFLSDHDAQAVLNIVDENLLTLFEACAIGSFADDYECINMSDNSSVSCVLSARQSGKVISGLDLVESDITHFAAKKNEYMEYETVAGKTLVLTNTAKTLSRAKKHLYEDIEVINFEGKKCRTDICN
;
A
#
# COMPACT_ATOMS: atom_id res chain seq x y z
N ASP A 1 -14.87 22.08 -23.28
CA ASP A 1 -13.52 22.69 -23.19
C ASP A 1 -12.51 21.82 -22.45
N LYS A 2 -12.75 21.43 -21.19
CA LYS A 2 -11.81 20.57 -20.43
C LYS A 2 -11.36 19.28 -21.14
N PRO A 3 -12.24 18.49 -21.79
CA PRO A 3 -11.81 17.27 -22.49
C PRO A 3 -10.82 17.57 -23.62
N GLN A 4 -11.07 18.62 -24.41
CA GLN A 4 -10.21 19.02 -25.50
C GLN A 4 -8.83 19.48 -25.00
N LEU A 5 -8.80 20.30 -23.94
CA LEU A 5 -7.56 20.75 -23.31
C LEU A 5 -6.73 19.58 -22.76
N ALA A 6 -7.38 18.58 -22.17
CA ALA A 6 -6.73 17.39 -21.66
C ALA A 6 -6.10 16.56 -22.79
N VAL A 7 -6.83 16.34 -23.89
CA VAL A 7 -6.31 15.64 -25.07
C VAL A 7 -5.18 16.41 -25.75
N ASP A 8 -5.23 17.74 -25.76
CA ASP A 8 -4.17 18.57 -26.32
C ASP A 8 -2.89 18.51 -25.48
N TYR A 9 -2.99 18.50 -24.15
CA TYR A 9 -1.84 18.26 -23.26
C TYR A 9 -1.17 16.90 -23.55
N LEU A 10 -1.96 15.84 -23.73
CA LEU A 10 -1.45 14.50 -24.00
C LEU A 10 -0.62 14.39 -25.29
N LYS A 11 -0.79 15.29 -26.26
CA LYS A 11 0.02 15.28 -27.50
C LYS A 11 1.49 15.61 -27.27
N SER A 12 1.79 16.35 -26.20
CA SER A 12 3.14 16.77 -25.82
C SER A 12 3.62 16.18 -24.51
N ALA A 13 2.80 15.38 -23.83
CA ALA A 13 3.16 14.75 -22.57
C ALA A 13 4.22 13.65 -22.78
N ASN A 14 5.10 13.49 -21.80
CA ASN A 14 6.01 12.35 -21.77
C ASN A 14 5.20 11.09 -21.41
N LEU A 15 5.47 10.00 -22.12
CA LEU A 15 4.86 8.71 -21.83
C LEU A 15 5.90 7.79 -21.17
N PRO A 16 5.50 6.93 -20.22
CA PRO A 16 4.14 6.71 -19.73
C PRO A 16 3.64 7.86 -18.86
N VAL A 17 2.32 8.11 -18.92
CA VAL A 17 1.63 9.09 -18.09
C VAL A 17 0.67 8.37 -17.16
N VAL A 18 0.62 8.78 -15.89
CA VAL A 18 -0.38 8.31 -14.93
C VAL A 18 -1.57 9.26 -15.03
N ILE A 19 -2.74 8.70 -15.28
CA ILE A 19 -4.00 9.45 -15.36
C ILE A 19 -4.87 9.01 -14.20
N ARG A 20 -5.36 9.96 -13.40
CA ARG A 20 -6.28 9.65 -12.29
C ARG A 20 -7.34 10.72 -12.05
N THR A 21 -8.42 10.36 -11.35
CA THR A 21 -9.39 11.34 -10.83
C THR A 21 -8.96 11.88 -9.46
N ASP A 22 -9.58 12.98 -9.03
CA ASP A 22 -9.29 13.61 -7.73
C ASP A 22 -9.80 12.80 -6.53
N GLU A 23 -10.90 12.04 -6.73
CA GLU A 23 -11.64 11.31 -5.68
C GLU A 23 -11.48 9.78 -5.74
N SER A 24 -10.49 9.26 -6.49
CA SER A 24 -10.34 7.81 -6.69
C SER A 24 -9.97 7.06 -5.40
N LEU A 25 -10.97 6.61 -4.66
CA LEU A 25 -10.82 5.71 -3.50
C LEU A 25 -10.75 4.21 -3.88
N SER A 26 -10.95 3.85 -5.15
CA SER A 26 -11.15 2.45 -5.56
C SER A 26 -10.14 1.89 -6.57
N GLY A 27 -9.04 2.61 -6.83
CA GLY A 27 -8.00 2.25 -7.81
C GLY A 27 -8.45 2.21 -9.29
N ARG A 28 -9.76 2.08 -9.55
CA ARG A 28 -10.37 1.97 -10.90
C ARG A 28 -10.27 3.23 -11.74
N ASP A 29 -10.09 4.38 -11.10
CA ASP A 29 -10.01 5.66 -11.76
C ASP A 29 -8.56 6.15 -11.83
N ARG A 30 -7.60 5.22 -11.84
CA ARG A 30 -6.16 5.45 -12.04
C ARG A 30 -5.63 4.45 -13.09
N LEU A 31 -4.92 4.95 -14.10
CA LEU A 31 -4.31 4.12 -15.13
C LEU A 31 -2.93 4.64 -15.55
N VAL A 32 -1.97 3.72 -15.67
CA VAL A 32 -0.66 3.99 -16.29
C VAL A 32 -0.80 3.79 -17.80
N CYS A 33 -0.67 4.87 -18.55
CA CYS A 33 -0.86 4.88 -20.00
C CYS A 33 0.49 4.97 -20.72
N THR A 34 0.89 3.90 -21.40
CA THR A 34 2.16 3.82 -22.16
C THR A 34 2.06 4.37 -23.57
N THR A 35 0.85 4.61 -24.08
CA THR A 35 0.62 5.14 -25.43
C THR A 35 -0.35 6.32 -25.40
N PHE A 36 -0.20 7.24 -26.36
CA PHE A 36 -1.14 8.36 -26.55
C PHE A 36 -2.58 7.86 -26.75
N ILE A 37 -2.77 6.77 -27.49
CA ILE A 37 -4.10 6.22 -27.79
C ILE A 37 -4.77 5.74 -26.50
N THR A 38 -4.05 4.99 -25.66
CA THR A 38 -4.54 4.54 -24.35
C THR A 38 -4.87 5.74 -23.45
N ALA A 39 -3.95 6.71 -23.36
CA ALA A 39 -4.12 7.91 -22.54
C ALA A 39 -5.33 8.73 -22.95
N LYS A 40 -5.50 8.95 -24.26
CA LYS A 40 -6.63 9.69 -24.83
C LYS A 40 -7.94 8.96 -24.54
N THR A 41 -8.01 7.66 -24.83
CA THR A 41 -9.23 6.86 -24.67
C THR A 41 -9.68 6.84 -23.21
N PHE A 42 -8.75 6.64 -22.28
CA PHE A 42 -9.07 6.63 -20.85
C PHE A 42 -9.50 8.02 -20.36
N THR A 43 -8.85 9.08 -20.83
CA THR A 43 -9.26 10.47 -20.49
C THR A 43 -10.68 10.78 -20.98
N GLU A 44 -11.00 10.39 -22.22
CA GLU A 44 -12.34 10.58 -22.79
C GLU A 44 -13.39 9.78 -22.00
N ASP A 45 -13.08 8.54 -21.62
CA ASP A 45 -13.95 7.71 -20.76
C ASP A 45 -14.23 8.36 -19.40
N LEU A 46 -13.20 8.87 -18.72
CA LEU A 46 -13.36 9.58 -17.44
C LEU A 46 -14.31 10.79 -17.58
N PHE A 47 -14.16 11.60 -18.64
CA PHE A 47 -15.07 12.73 -18.87
C PHE A 47 -16.49 12.29 -19.27
N CYS A 48 -16.65 11.16 -19.97
CA CYS A 48 -17.96 10.57 -20.25
C CYS A 48 -18.67 10.07 -18.99
N ARG A 49 -17.91 9.76 -17.94
CA ARG A 49 -18.42 9.41 -16.60
C ARG A 49 -18.70 10.63 -15.70
N ASP A 50 -18.73 11.83 -16.27
CA ASP A 50 -18.96 13.11 -15.58
C ASP A 50 -17.89 13.50 -14.55
N GLU A 51 -16.66 12.98 -14.67
CA GLU A 51 -15.54 13.35 -13.82
C GLU A 51 -15.16 14.83 -14.01
N LYS A 52 -15.18 15.60 -12.91
CA LYS A 52 -14.98 17.07 -12.96
C LYS A 52 -13.52 17.48 -13.11
N LYS A 53 -12.59 16.61 -12.70
CA LYS A 53 -11.15 16.86 -12.63
C LYS A 53 -10.39 15.57 -12.92
N VAL A 54 -9.50 15.65 -13.90
CA VAL A 54 -8.55 14.61 -14.27
C VAL A 54 -7.15 15.15 -14.01
N ILE A 55 -6.32 14.34 -13.37
CA ILE A 55 -4.94 14.65 -12.98
C ILE A 55 -4.04 13.81 -13.88
N PHE A 56 -3.01 14.47 -14.42
CA PHE A 56 -1.95 13.85 -15.20
C PHE A 56 -0.65 13.97 -14.41
N GLU A 57 0.02 12.86 -14.18
CA GLU A 57 1.27 12.77 -13.45
C GLU A 57 2.32 12.06 -14.30
N ASP A 58 3.57 12.49 -14.18
CA ASP A 58 4.68 11.77 -14.78
C ASP A 58 4.81 10.40 -14.11
N TYR A 59 5.04 9.35 -14.91
CA TYR A 59 5.32 8.04 -14.36
C TYR A 59 6.74 7.99 -13.80
N ALA A 60 6.87 7.68 -12.52
CA ALA A 60 8.16 7.49 -11.86
C ALA A 60 8.60 6.03 -12.00
N TYR A 61 9.77 5.82 -12.59
CA TYR A 61 10.38 4.49 -12.74
C TYR A 61 11.25 4.16 -11.54
N GLY A 62 11.14 2.91 -11.06
CA GLY A 62 12.00 2.39 -10.01
C GLY A 62 11.29 1.43 -9.08
N HIS A 63 11.88 1.23 -7.92
CA HIS A 63 11.35 0.37 -6.86
C HIS A 63 10.33 1.15 -6.01
N GLU A 64 9.07 0.70 -6.01
CA GLU A 64 8.02 1.29 -5.19
C GLU A 64 8.14 0.85 -3.73
N PHE A 65 8.04 1.82 -2.81
CA PHE A 65 7.99 1.56 -1.39
C PHE A 65 7.08 2.57 -0.69
N THR A 66 6.50 2.17 0.44
CA THR A 66 5.82 3.08 1.37
C THR A 66 6.62 3.19 2.65
N PHE A 67 6.85 4.40 3.11
CA PHE A 67 7.52 4.67 4.37
C PHE A 67 6.50 5.14 5.40
N TYR A 68 6.34 4.37 6.48
CA TYR A 68 5.35 4.66 7.53
C TYR A 68 5.99 5.31 8.75
N VAL A 69 5.31 6.31 9.29
CA VAL A 69 5.66 6.99 10.54
C VAL A 69 4.44 7.11 11.44
N VAL A 70 4.64 7.17 12.74
CA VAL A 70 3.64 7.61 13.73
C VAL A 70 3.99 9.03 14.16
N THR A 71 2.99 9.90 14.28
CA THR A 71 3.19 11.29 14.70
C THR A 71 2.04 11.81 15.54
N ASP A 72 2.34 12.63 16.54
CA ASP A 72 1.37 13.42 17.31
C ASP A 72 1.22 14.86 16.77
N GLY A 73 1.74 15.13 15.57
CA GLY A 73 1.75 16.45 14.94
C GLY A 73 2.92 17.34 15.32
N TYR A 74 3.72 16.98 16.35
CA TYR A 74 4.93 17.68 16.73
C TYR A 74 6.19 16.88 16.41
N GLN A 75 6.20 15.59 16.76
CA GLN A 75 7.26 14.65 16.45
C GLN A 75 6.74 13.54 15.54
N ALA A 76 7.59 13.04 14.66
CA ALA A 76 7.32 11.86 13.86
C ALA A 76 8.42 10.83 14.06
N ILE A 77 8.04 9.60 14.34
CA ILE A 77 8.97 8.48 14.52
C ILE A 77 8.68 7.43 13.45
N PRO A 78 9.71 6.96 12.72
CA PRO A 78 9.56 5.88 11.75
C PRO A 78 9.05 4.59 12.38
N LEU A 79 8.14 3.92 11.67
CA LEU A 79 7.83 2.51 11.89
C LEU A 79 8.79 1.66 11.04
N THR A 80 8.57 1.65 9.72
CA THR A 80 9.37 0.86 8.79
C THR A 80 9.12 1.29 7.34
N SER A 81 10.01 0.88 6.45
CA SER A 81 9.80 0.87 5.00
C SER A 81 9.15 -0.43 4.55
N VAL A 82 8.26 -0.34 3.57
CA VAL A 82 7.46 -1.46 3.06
C VAL A 82 7.57 -1.49 1.55
N ALA A 83 8.01 -2.61 0.99
CA ALA A 83 7.95 -2.85 -0.45
C ALA A 83 6.51 -3.22 -0.82
N ASN A 84 5.93 -2.53 -1.80
CA ASN A 84 4.52 -2.69 -2.15
C ASN A 84 4.33 -3.20 -3.57
N TYR A 85 3.45 -4.19 -3.72
CA TYR A 85 3.13 -4.79 -5.01
C TYR A 85 1.75 -4.31 -5.45
N LYS A 86 1.70 -3.34 -6.38
CA LYS A 86 0.45 -2.70 -6.81
C LYS A 86 -0.18 -3.33 -8.05
N PHE A 87 0.58 -4.05 -8.85
CA PHE A 87 0.07 -4.70 -10.06
C PHE A 87 -0.49 -6.09 -9.76
N MET A 88 -1.62 -6.43 -10.39
CA MET A 88 -2.38 -7.65 -10.10
C MET A 88 -1.67 -8.95 -10.49
N GLU A 89 -0.81 -8.91 -11.51
CA GLU A 89 -0.11 -10.08 -12.05
C GLU A 89 1.38 -10.05 -11.73
N ASP A 90 2.00 -11.21 -11.74
CA ASP A 90 3.45 -11.37 -11.55
C ASP A 90 4.25 -10.56 -12.58
N GLY A 91 5.44 -10.11 -12.20
CA GLY A 91 6.28 -9.25 -13.04
C GLY A 91 5.71 -7.85 -13.26
N ASP A 92 4.90 -7.38 -12.31
CA ASP A 92 4.21 -6.09 -12.34
C ASP A 92 3.29 -5.92 -13.56
N GLY A 93 2.57 -6.99 -13.89
CA GLY A 93 1.63 -7.07 -15.00
C GLY A 93 0.17 -6.81 -14.62
N GLY A 94 -0.66 -6.69 -15.65
CA GLY A 94 -2.10 -6.52 -15.49
C GLY A 94 -2.50 -5.13 -15.01
N ILE A 95 -3.61 -5.07 -14.26
CA ILE A 95 -4.16 -3.79 -13.78
C ILE A 95 -3.42 -3.29 -12.55
N LEU A 96 -3.30 -1.96 -12.43
CA LEU A 96 -2.89 -1.31 -11.19
C LEU A 96 -4.02 -1.46 -10.15
N THR A 97 -3.64 -1.80 -8.92
CA THR A 97 -4.53 -1.97 -7.77
C THR A 97 -4.05 -1.09 -6.62
N ASP A 98 -4.83 -0.99 -5.55
CA ASP A 98 -4.39 -0.34 -4.31
C ASP A 98 -3.34 -1.16 -3.53
N GLY A 99 -2.89 -2.29 -4.08
CA GLY A 99 -1.87 -3.18 -3.53
C GLY A 99 -2.39 -4.59 -3.23
N ILE A 100 -1.59 -5.60 -3.56
CA ILE A 100 -1.93 -7.03 -3.51
C ILE A 100 -0.89 -7.88 -2.74
N GLY A 101 0.08 -7.24 -2.10
CA GLY A 101 1.09 -7.89 -1.28
C GLY A 101 2.17 -6.91 -0.89
N ALA A 102 2.86 -7.19 0.21
CA ALA A 102 3.87 -6.34 0.76
C ALA A 102 4.93 -7.14 1.52
N PHE A 103 6.09 -6.53 1.77
CA PHE A 103 6.99 -7.01 2.81
C PHE A 103 7.69 -5.87 3.55
N ALA A 104 8.02 -6.15 4.82
CA ALA A 104 8.67 -5.22 5.73
C ALA A 104 9.73 -5.94 6.59
N PRO A 105 10.84 -5.29 6.95
CA PRO A 105 11.33 -4.03 6.36
C PRO A 105 11.75 -4.22 4.90
N ASP A 106 11.69 -3.15 4.12
CA ASP A 106 12.16 -3.17 2.72
C ASP A 106 13.68 -3.13 2.64
N TYR A 107 14.30 -4.25 2.27
CA TYR A 107 15.75 -4.38 2.21
C TYR A 107 16.42 -3.50 1.13
N LYS A 108 15.67 -2.95 0.18
CA LYS A 108 16.21 -2.02 -0.84
C LYS A 108 16.28 -0.58 -0.31
N ILE A 109 15.63 -0.28 0.80
CA ILE A 109 15.58 1.06 1.38
C ILE A 109 16.62 1.15 2.50
N SER A 110 17.70 1.89 2.23
CA SER A 110 18.73 2.12 3.23
C SER A 110 18.28 3.11 4.29
N LYS A 111 18.94 3.09 5.46
CA LYS A 111 18.70 4.08 6.53
C LYS A 111 18.96 5.52 6.08
N ASP A 112 19.85 5.75 5.12
CA ASP A 112 20.07 7.06 4.53
C ASP A 112 18.87 7.53 3.70
N ILE A 113 18.21 6.61 2.98
CA ILE A 113 16.97 6.92 2.25
C ILE A 113 15.85 7.19 3.24
N GLU A 114 15.66 6.36 4.28
CA GLU A 114 14.66 6.60 5.34
C GLU A 114 14.85 7.97 6.00
N ALA A 115 16.09 8.31 6.37
CA ALA A 115 16.44 9.61 6.95
C ALA A 115 16.17 10.77 5.97
N SER A 116 16.41 10.56 4.68
CA SER A 116 16.12 11.55 3.64
C SER A 116 14.61 11.74 3.44
N VAL A 117 13.80 10.68 3.46
CA VAL A 117 12.33 10.77 3.42
C VAL A 117 11.82 11.50 4.67
N MET A 118 12.32 11.16 5.86
CA MET A 118 11.98 11.86 7.10
C MET A 118 12.24 13.37 7.00
N LYS A 119 13.47 13.74 6.61
CA LYS A 119 13.90 15.14 6.58
C LYS A 119 13.20 15.94 5.48
N ASN A 120 13.14 15.41 4.27
CA ASN A 120 12.75 16.18 3.08
C ASN A 120 11.24 16.09 2.79
N VAL A 121 10.55 15.08 3.34
CA VAL A 121 9.12 14.87 3.08
C VAL A 121 8.32 14.98 4.38
N VAL A 122 8.51 14.05 5.31
CA VAL A 122 7.69 13.92 6.52
C VAL A 122 7.74 15.18 7.37
N ASN A 123 8.93 15.65 7.74
CA ASN A 123 9.08 16.83 8.58
C ASN A 123 8.54 18.09 7.89
N ASN A 124 8.74 18.20 6.57
CA ASN A 124 8.28 19.35 5.81
C ASN A 124 6.75 19.41 5.72
N ILE A 125 6.07 18.27 5.49
CA ILE A 125 4.61 18.23 5.41
C ILE A 125 3.98 18.49 6.78
N LEU A 126 4.51 17.90 7.86
CA LEU A 126 3.98 18.11 9.21
C LEU A 126 4.16 19.56 9.65
N GLN A 127 5.32 20.17 9.40
CA GLN A 127 5.52 21.60 9.66
C GLN A 127 4.60 22.49 8.84
N ALA A 128 4.33 22.15 7.58
CA ALA A 128 3.41 22.91 6.74
C ALA A 128 1.96 22.82 7.26
N LEU A 129 1.53 21.65 7.72
CA LEU A 129 0.21 21.43 8.31
C LEU A 129 0.07 22.13 9.67
N GLN A 130 1.10 22.11 10.50
CA GLN A 130 1.16 22.87 11.75
C GLN A 130 1.04 24.38 11.49
N LYS A 131 1.78 24.92 10.52
CA LYS A 131 1.69 26.35 10.11
C LYS A 131 0.32 26.75 9.57
N ARG A 132 -0.48 25.78 9.11
CA ARG A 132 -1.87 25.98 8.66
C ARG A 132 -2.89 25.82 9.79
N GLU A 133 -2.43 25.66 11.04
CA GLU A 133 -3.27 25.40 12.21
C GLU A 133 -4.12 24.13 12.06
N THR A 134 -3.64 23.17 11.28
CA THR A 134 -4.27 21.86 11.05
C THR A 134 -3.25 20.74 11.28
N PRO A 135 -2.72 20.55 12.51
CA PRO A 135 -1.72 19.54 12.78
C PRO A 135 -2.26 18.14 12.47
N TYR A 136 -1.39 17.26 11.98
CA TYR A 136 -1.72 15.89 11.62
C TYR A 136 -1.27 14.94 12.72
N MET A 137 -2.18 14.11 13.22
CA MET A 137 -1.90 13.12 14.26
C MET A 137 -2.32 11.73 13.77
N GLY A 138 -1.53 10.72 14.11
CA GLY A 138 -1.76 9.33 13.74
C GLY A 138 -0.64 8.76 12.87
N ILE A 139 -1.00 7.85 11.98
CA ILE A 139 -0.06 7.20 11.07
C ILE A 139 -0.02 7.98 9.75
N LEU A 140 1.19 8.24 9.26
CA LEU A 140 1.41 8.80 7.93
C LEU A 140 2.25 7.82 7.11
N GLY A 141 1.67 7.32 6.03
CA GLY A 141 2.37 6.60 4.97
C GLY A 141 2.80 7.57 3.87
N VAL A 142 4.03 7.43 3.39
CA VAL A 142 4.55 8.19 2.26
C VAL A 142 4.92 7.19 1.16
N ASP A 143 4.12 7.16 0.09
CA ASP A 143 4.39 6.32 -1.07
C ASP A 143 5.47 6.99 -1.92
N CYS A 144 6.51 6.23 -2.25
CA CYS A 144 7.68 6.71 -2.96
C CYS A 144 8.09 5.72 -4.06
N VAL A 145 8.81 6.22 -5.06
CA VAL A 145 9.55 5.40 -6.02
C VAL A 145 11.03 5.72 -5.90
N LEU A 146 11.85 4.71 -5.62
CA LEU A 146 13.31 4.80 -5.61
C LEU A 146 13.86 4.43 -6.98
N ASN A 147 14.52 5.38 -7.66
CA ASN A 147 15.14 5.13 -8.95
C ASN A 147 16.55 4.51 -8.84
N GLU A 148 17.14 4.14 -9.98
CA GLU A 148 18.47 3.52 -10.05
C GLU A 148 19.62 4.42 -9.55
N ASP A 149 19.40 5.74 -9.49
CA ASP A 149 20.36 6.72 -8.97
C ASP A 149 20.25 6.92 -7.45
N ASN A 150 19.51 6.06 -6.73
CA ASN A 150 19.19 6.20 -5.31
C ASN A 150 18.47 7.52 -4.95
N LYS A 151 17.71 8.08 -5.89
CA LYS A 151 16.82 9.23 -5.64
C LYS A 151 15.39 8.73 -5.57
N PHE A 152 14.65 9.23 -4.60
CA PHE A 152 13.23 8.91 -4.49
C PHE A 152 12.35 10.05 -4.99
N VAL A 153 11.17 9.70 -5.49
CA VAL A 153 10.08 10.61 -5.83
C VAL A 153 8.87 10.25 -4.98
N THR A 154 8.31 11.22 -4.25
CA THR A 154 7.07 11.04 -3.49
C THR A 154 5.88 11.04 -4.45
N LEU A 155 5.03 10.01 -4.34
CA LEU A 155 3.83 9.84 -5.15
C LEU A 155 2.59 10.37 -4.43
N GLU A 156 2.31 9.84 -3.23
CA GLU A 156 1.09 10.12 -2.48
C GLU A 156 1.31 9.97 -0.97
N PHE A 157 0.39 10.53 -0.21
CA PHE A 157 0.35 10.43 1.24
C PHE A 157 -0.85 9.60 1.66
N ARG A 158 -0.65 8.66 2.59
CA ARG A 158 -1.70 7.80 3.14
C ARG A 158 -1.92 8.14 4.61
N PRO A 159 -3.16 8.45 5.03
CA PRO A 159 -3.41 8.79 6.43
C PRO A 159 -3.62 7.57 7.34
N PHE A 160 -3.26 6.38 6.88
CA PHE A 160 -3.43 5.10 7.56
C PHE A 160 -2.46 4.06 7.00
N LEU A 161 -2.32 2.93 7.69
CA LEU A 161 -1.67 1.73 7.15
C LEU A 161 -2.58 1.11 6.08
N SER A 162 -2.07 0.92 4.87
CA SER A 162 -2.80 0.18 3.84
C SER A 162 -3.15 -1.23 4.31
N ASP A 163 -4.31 -1.77 3.92
CA ASP A 163 -4.82 -3.03 4.48
C ASP A 163 -3.86 -4.22 4.37
N HIS A 164 -3.10 -4.30 3.29
CA HIS A 164 -2.12 -5.37 3.05
C HIS A 164 -0.77 -5.09 3.74
N ASP A 165 -0.48 -3.83 4.06
CA ASP A 165 0.75 -3.43 4.76
C ASP A 165 0.56 -3.57 6.27
N ALA A 166 -0.67 -3.34 6.76
CA ALA A 166 -0.96 -3.16 8.17
C ALA A 166 -0.42 -4.30 9.03
N GLN A 167 -0.77 -5.56 8.73
CA GLN A 167 -0.23 -6.69 9.48
C GLN A 167 1.27 -6.87 9.28
N ALA A 168 1.80 -6.68 8.07
CA ALA A 168 3.24 -6.83 7.82
C ALA A 168 4.07 -5.81 8.63
N VAL A 169 3.56 -4.58 8.78
CA VAL A 169 4.18 -3.54 9.60
C VAL A 169 4.00 -3.82 11.09
N LEU A 170 2.75 -4.06 11.53
CA LEU A 170 2.44 -4.19 12.96
C LEU A 170 3.06 -5.44 13.58
N ASN A 171 3.20 -6.53 12.83
CA ASN A 171 3.81 -7.78 13.33
C ASN A 171 5.30 -7.67 13.64
N ILE A 172 5.97 -6.61 13.18
CA ILE A 172 7.39 -6.37 13.46
C ILE A 172 7.61 -5.17 14.40
N VAL A 173 6.54 -4.56 14.92
CA VAL A 173 6.61 -3.59 16.02
C VAL A 173 6.74 -4.36 17.34
N ASP A 174 7.84 -4.17 18.05
CA ASP A 174 8.13 -4.82 19.33
C ASP A 174 7.76 -3.89 20.51
N GLU A 175 6.56 -3.33 20.44
CA GLU A 175 5.98 -2.41 21.41
C GLU A 175 4.55 -2.80 21.76
N ASN A 176 4.06 -2.31 22.90
CA ASN A 176 2.63 -2.36 23.16
C ASN A 176 1.91 -1.34 22.26
N LEU A 177 1.26 -1.84 21.20
CA LEU A 177 0.53 -1.01 20.23
C LEU A 177 -0.55 -0.13 20.86
N LEU A 178 -1.22 -0.60 21.94
CA LEU A 178 -2.22 0.21 22.62
C LEU A 178 -1.57 1.44 23.27
N THR A 179 -0.48 1.23 24.01
CA THR A 179 0.28 2.33 24.64
C THR A 179 0.85 3.29 23.60
N LEU A 180 1.41 2.75 22.51
CA LEU A 180 1.99 3.53 21.41
C LEU A 180 0.95 4.46 20.77
N PHE A 181 -0.23 3.92 20.43
CA PHE A 181 -1.29 4.71 19.79
C PHE A 181 -2.04 5.61 20.76
N GLU A 182 -2.14 5.24 22.03
CA GLU A 182 -2.68 6.11 23.08
C GLU A 182 -1.80 7.35 23.25
N ALA A 183 -0.48 7.19 23.35
CA ALA A 183 0.47 8.31 23.45
C ALA A 183 0.36 9.27 22.25
N CYS A 184 0.21 8.73 21.03
CA CYS A 184 -0.07 9.50 19.82
C CYS A 184 -1.40 10.25 19.89
N ALA A 185 -2.48 9.59 20.33
CA ALA A 185 -3.82 10.17 20.37
C ALA A 185 -3.98 11.29 21.42
N ILE A 186 -3.26 11.20 22.55
CA ILE A 186 -3.31 12.21 23.63
C ILE A 186 -2.25 13.31 23.46
N GLY A 187 -1.34 13.17 22.49
CA GLY A 187 -0.30 14.14 22.20
C GLY A 187 0.92 14.10 23.13
N SER A 188 1.19 12.97 23.78
CA SER A 188 2.38 12.75 24.62
C SER A 188 3.50 12.01 23.89
N PHE A 189 3.28 11.63 22.62
CA PHE A 189 4.21 10.79 21.85
C PHE A 189 5.62 11.39 21.75
N ALA A 190 5.73 12.70 21.54
CA ALA A 190 7.01 13.41 21.53
C ALA A 190 7.75 13.39 22.88
N ASP A 191 7.02 13.28 24.00
CA ASP A 191 7.60 13.25 25.34
C ASP A 191 7.99 11.81 25.76
N ASP A 192 7.20 10.82 25.33
CA ASP A 192 7.33 9.43 25.77
C ASP A 192 8.26 8.58 24.88
N TYR A 193 8.47 8.96 23.62
CA TYR A 193 9.20 8.14 22.65
C TYR A 193 10.34 8.90 21.95
N GLU A 194 11.56 8.36 22.06
CA GLU A 194 12.70 8.72 21.18
C GLU A 194 12.74 7.83 19.92
N CYS A 195 12.37 6.57 20.08
CA CYS A 195 12.25 5.58 19.02
C CYS A 195 11.13 4.57 19.33
N ILE A 196 10.66 3.86 18.31
CA ILE A 196 9.76 2.70 18.46
C ILE A 196 10.63 1.46 18.40
N ASN A 197 10.51 0.56 19.39
CA ASN A 197 11.22 -0.72 19.32
C ASN A 197 10.63 -1.58 18.19
N MET A 198 11.50 -2.04 17.31
CA MET A 198 11.15 -2.88 16.17
C MET A 198 11.87 -4.22 16.31
N SER A 199 11.20 -5.31 15.94
CA SER A 199 11.81 -6.63 15.90
C SER A 199 12.78 -6.77 14.73
N ASP A 200 13.80 -7.63 14.87
CA ASP A 200 14.69 -8.02 13.75
C ASP A 200 14.05 -9.02 12.77
N ASN A 201 12.76 -9.29 12.89
CA ASN A 201 12.06 -10.21 11.99
C ASN A 201 11.71 -9.51 10.67
N SER A 202 11.39 -10.30 9.65
CA SER A 202 10.76 -9.83 8.41
C SER A 202 9.35 -10.38 8.33
N SER A 203 8.43 -9.57 7.83
CA SER A 203 7.04 -9.95 7.59
C SER A 203 6.67 -9.77 6.13
N VAL A 204 5.89 -10.70 5.60
CA VAL A 204 5.42 -10.71 4.22
C VAL A 204 3.93 -10.95 4.21
N SER A 205 3.22 -10.16 3.42
CA SER A 205 1.80 -10.32 3.20
C SER A 205 1.45 -10.55 1.73
N CYS A 206 0.38 -11.30 1.48
CA CYS A 206 -0.17 -11.52 0.15
C CYS A 206 -1.69 -11.47 0.18
N VAL A 207 -2.28 -10.78 -0.79
CA VAL A 207 -3.73 -10.70 -0.95
C VAL A 207 -4.22 -11.86 -1.79
N LEU A 208 -5.12 -12.67 -1.22
CA LEU A 208 -5.89 -13.67 -1.95
C LEU A 208 -7.20 -13.06 -2.43
N SER A 209 -7.42 -13.09 -3.73
CA SER A 209 -8.59 -12.52 -4.39
C SER A 209 -9.51 -13.60 -4.97
N ALA A 210 -10.81 -13.36 -4.93
CA ALA A 210 -11.83 -14.21 -5.52
C ALA A 210 -12.52 -13.52 -6.71
N ARG A 211 -12.88 -14.32 -7.72
CA ARG A 211 -13.65 -13.81 -8.88
C ARG A 211 -15.11 -13.49 -8.52
N GLN A 212 -15.70 -14.24 -7.59
CA GLN A 212 -17.10 -14.15 -7.19
C GLN A 212 -17.23 -14.21 -5.67
N SER A 213 -18.26 -13.58 -5.13
CA SER A 213 -18.65 -13.70 -3.72
C SER A 213 -19.41 -15.01 -3.47
N GLY A 214 -19.49 -15.44 -2.21
CA GLY A 214 -20.33 -16.56 -1.78
C GLY A 214 -19.74 -17.95 -2.04
N LYS A 215 -18.42 -18.05 -2.24
CA LYS A 215 -17.73 -19.34 -2.37
C LYS A 215 -17.12 -19.73 -1.03
N VAL A 216 -17.30 -20.97 -0.61
CA VAL A 216 -16.75 -21.46 0.66
C VAL A 216 -15.22 -21.42 0.63
N ILE A 217 -14.64 -20.93 1.72
CA ILE A 217 -13.21 -20.87 1.98
C ILE A 217 -12.84 -22.01 2.93
N SER A 218 -11.93 -22.88 2.49
CA SER A 218 -11.41 -24.01 3.28
C SER A 218 -9.93 -23.83 3.62
N GLY A 219 -9.47 -24.48 4.70
CA GLY A 219 -8.05 -24.53 5.09
C GLY A 219 -7.60 -23.40 6.00
N LEU A 220 -8.51 -22.52 6.45
CA LEU A 220 -8.20 -21.39 7.35
C LEU A 220 -7.66 -21.85 8.72
N ASP A 221 -8.06 -23.03 9.17
CA ASP A 221 -7.67 -23.66 10.43
C ASP A 221 -6.40 -24.53 10.32
N LEU A 222 -5.83 -24.63 9.12
CA LEU A 222 -4.69 -25.49 8.81
C LEU A 222 -3.39 -24.72 8.54
N VAL A 223 -3.41 -23.39 8.68
CA VAL A 223 -2.29 -22.50 8.39
C VAL A 223 -1.80 -21.80 9.65
N GLU A 224 -0.53 -21.40 9.66
CA GLU A 224 0.06 -20.66 10.77
C GLU A 224 0.10 -19.15 10.52
N SER A 225 -0.05 -18.71 9.27
CA SER A 225 -0.09 -17.29 8.90
C SER A 225 -1.26 -16.56 9.55
N ASP A 226 -1.02 -15.30 9.92
CA ASP A 226 -2.09 -14.40 10.33
C ASP A 226 -3.02 -14.13 9.15
N ILE A 227 -4.33 -14.20 9.38
CA ILE A 227 -5.34 -14.01 8.34
C ILE A 227 -6.16 -12.76 8.65
N THR A 228 -6.10 -11.76 7.77
CA THR A 228 -7.07 -10.67 7.73
C THR A 228 -8.15 -10.97 6.72
N HIS A 229 -9.41 -10.81 7.13
CA HIS A 229 -10.56 -11.00 6.27
C HIS A 229 -11.09 -9.68 5.72
N PHE A 230 -11.18 -9.56 4.39
CA PHE A 230 -11.90 -8.47 3.75
C PHE A 230 -13.38 -8.79 3.71
N ALA A 231 -14.13 -8.28 4.68
CA ALA A 231 -15.60 -8.41 4.72
C ALA A 231 -16.10 -9.86 4.58
N ALA A 232 -15.31 -10.86 4.97
CA ALA A 232 -15.69 -12.26 4.89
C ALA A 232 -16.94 -12.50 5.75
N LYS A 233 -17.92 -13.16 5.16
CA LYS A 233 -19.18 -13.51 5.83
C LYS A 233 -19.16 -14.99 6.18
N LYS A 234 -19.88 -15.34 7.23
CA LYS A 234 -20.25 -16.73 7.48
C LYS A 234 -21.62 -17.01 6.90
N ASN A 235 -21.79 -18.15 6.25
CA ASN A 235 -23.08 -18.63 5.80
C ASN A 235 -23.88 -19.24 6.97
N GLU A 236 -25.07 -19.78 6.67
CA GLU A 236 -25.93 -20.43 7.66
C GLU A 236 -25.31 -21.69 8.31
N TYR A 237 -24.28 -22.26 7.68
CA TYR A 237 -23.49 -23.40 8.17
C TYR A 237 -22.23 -22.97 8.92
N MET A 238 -22.06 -21.67 9.21
CA MET A 238 -20.90 -21.09 9.88
C MET A 238 -19.58 -21.17 9.09
N GLU A 239 -19.65 -21.39 7.77
CA GLU A 239 -18.50 -21.45 6.87
C GLU A 239 -18.18 -20.07 6.33
N TYR A 240 -16.89 -19.72 6.25
CA TYR A 240 -16.47 -18.45 5.66
C TYR A 240 -16.66 -18.46 4.14
N GLU A 241 -17.19 -17.37 3.60
CA GLU A 241 -17.42 -17.18 2.18
C GLU A 241 -16.59 -16.03 1.59
N THR A 242 -16.22 -16.17 0.32
CA THR A 242 -15.49 -15.17 -0.44
C THR A 242 -16.30 -13.89 -0.66
N VAL A 243 -15.57 -12.79 -0.85
CA VAL A 243 -16.07 -11.54 -1.44
C VAL A 243 -15.33 -11.32 -2.76
N ALA A 244 -16.04 -10.91 -3.81
CA ALA A 244 -15.43 -10.62 -5.10
C ALA A 244 -14.36 -9.50 -4.98
N GLY A 245 -13.19 -9.71 -5.58
CA GLY A 245 -12.02 -8.87 -5.39
C GLY A 245 -11.14 -9.40 -4.25
N LYS A 246 -10.58 -8.49 -3.44
CA LYS A 246 -9.74 -8.85 -2.29
C LYS A 246 -10.59 -9.60 -1.26
N THR A 247 -10.19 -10.82 -0.90
CA THR A 247 -10.93 -11.67 0.04
C THR A 247 -10.17 -11.86 1.35
N LEU A 248 -8.88 -12.20 1.27
CA LEU A 248 -8.02 -12.41 2.45
C LEU A 248 -6.69 -11.68 2.26
N VAL A 249 -6.07 -11.25 3.35
CA VAL A 249 -4.62 -11.03 3.44
C VAL A 249 -4.06 -12.15 4.30
N LEU A 250 -3.07 -12.88 3.78
CA LEU A 250 -2.26 -13.77 4.60
C LEU A 250 -0.96 -13.05 4.90
N THR A 251 -0.53 -13.09 6.16
CA THR A 251 0.73 -12.50 6.61
C THR A 251 1.54 -13.53 7.38
N ASN A 252 2.82 -13.69 7.02
CA ASN A 252 3.74 -14.54 7.75
C ASN A 252 4.96 -13.73 8.20
N THR A 253 5.40 -13.96 9.44
CA THR A 253 6.54 -13.28 10.04
C THR A 253 7.58 -14.30 10.47
N ALA A 254 8.84 -14.09 10.08
CA ALA A 254 9.93 -14.99 10.44
C ALA A 254 11.25 -14.23 10.62
N LYS A 255 12.28 -14.93 11.11
CA LYS A 255 13.62 -14.35 11.30
C LYS A 255 14.29 -13.83 10.04
N THR A 256 13.85 -14.26 8.86
CA THR A 256 14.37 -13.76 7.58
C THR A 256 13.23 -13.66 6.57
N LEU A 257 13.36 -12.72 5.64
CA LEU A 257 12.40 -12.54 4.54
C LEU A 257 12.17 -13.83 3.74
N SER A 258 13.24 -14.58 3.45
CA SER A 258 13.15 -15.85 2.72
C SER A 258 12.33 -16.90 3.46
N ARG A 259 12.41 -16.97 4.80
CA ARG A 259 11.60 -17.90 5.61
C ARG A 259 10.14 -17.46 5.65
N ALA A 260 9.90 -16.17 5.89
CA ALA A 260 8.55 -15.61 5.92
C ALA A 260 7.83 -15.84 4.58
N LYS A 261 8.51 -15.53 3.46
CA LYS A 261 8.03 -15.83 2.10
C LYS A 261 7.71 -17.32 1.93
N LYS A 262 8.62 -18.20 2.33
CA LYS A 262 8.43 -19.65 2.18
C LYS A 262 7.18 -20.12 2.92
N HIS A 263 7.05 -19.81 4.20
CA HIS A 263 5.91 -20.22 5.01
C HIS A 263 4.59 -19.61 4.50
N LEU A 264 4.62 -18.34 4.08
CA LEU A 264 3.48 -17.67 3.48
C LEU A 264 2.94 -18.46 2.28
N TYR A 265 3.81 -18.87 1.35
CA TYR A 265 3.36 -19.61 0.17
C TYR A 265 2.95 -21.05 0.47
N GLU A 266 3.60 -21.72 1.44
CA GLU A 266 3.15 -23.02 1.95
C GLU A 266 1.70 -22.93 2.49
N ASP A 267 1.38 -21.87 3.24
CA ASP A 267 0.03 -21.63 3.76
C ASP A 267 -0.99 -21.22 2.67
N ILE A 268 -0.56 -20.42 1.70
CA ILE A 268 -1.42 -20.03 0.55
C ILE A 268 -1.85 -21.26 -0.26
N GLU A 269 -1.00 -22.28 -0.39
CA GLU A 269 -1.35 -23.54 -1.08
C GLU A 269 -2.46 -24.31 -0.35
N VAL A 270 -2.46 -24.26 0.99
CA VAL A 270 -3.45 -24.94 1.84
C VAL A 270 -4.83 -24.29 1.77
N ILE A 271 -4.89 -22.95 1.72
CA ILE A 271 -6.17 -22.23 1.63
C ILE A 271 -6.79 -22.41 0.24
N ASN A 272 -8.06 -22.79 0.17
CA ASN A 272 -8.72 -23.01 -1.11
C ASN A 272 -10.12 -22.40 -1.17
N PHE A 273 -10.44 -21.83 -2.34
CA PHE A 273 -11.77 -21.37 -2.72
C PHE A 273 -11.84 -21.22 -4.25
N GLU A 274 -13.05 -21.29 -4.80
CA GLU A 274 -13.25 -21.24 -6.25
C GLU A 274 -12.77 -19.91 -6.85
N GLY A 275 -11.88 -19.99 -7.84
CA GLY A 275 -11.36 -18.81 -8.54
C GLY A 275 -10.34 -18.00 -7.74
N LYS A 276 -9.67 -18.60 -6.75
CA LYS A 276 -8.53 -18.02 -6.02
C LYS A 276 -7.46 -17.49 -6.98
N LYS A 277 -7.05 -16.25 -6.76
CA LYS A 277 -5.92 -15.59 -7.42
C LYS A 277 -5.04 -14.90 -6.39
N CYS A 278 -3.74 -14.97 -6.59
CA CYS A 278 -2.72 -14.22 -5.87
C CYS A 278 -1.47 -14.14 -6.74
N ARG A 279 -0.57 -13.22 -6.42
CA ARG A 279 0.79 -13.23 -7.00
C ARG A 279 1.61 -14.36 -6.41
N THR A 280 2.59 -14.81 -7.17
CA THR A 280 3.55 -15.85 -6.76
C THR A 280 4.99 -15.34 -6.61
N ASP A 281 5.20 -14.04 -6.88
CA ASP A 281 6.50 -13.37 -6.89
C ASP A 281 6.64 -12.28 -5.81
N ILE A 282 5.73 -12.20 -4.82
CA ILE A 282 5.94 -11.34 -3.65
C ILE A 282 7.28 -11.70 -2.99
N CYS A 283 8.14 -10.70 -2.76
CA CYS A 283 9.54 -10.82 -2.34
C CYS A 283 10.48 -11.47 -3.37
N ASN A 284 10.24 -11.34 -4.68
CA ASN A 284 11.24 -11.63 -5.71
C ASN A 284 12.20 -10.46 -5.96
#